data_AF-A0A6J7E7G0-F1
#
_entry.id   AF-A0A6J7E7G0-F1
#
_cell.length_a   1.000
_cell.length_b   1.000
_cell.length_c   1.000
_cell.angle_alpha   90.00
_cell.angle_beta   90.00
_cell.angle_gamma   90.00
#
_symmetry.space_group_name_H-M   'P 1'
#
loop_
_entity.id
_entity.type
_entity.pdbx_description
1 polymer ?
#
loop_
_entity_poly.entity_id
_entity_poly.type
_entity_poly.pdbx_seq_one_letter_code
_entity_poly.pdbx_strand_id
1 'polypeptide(L)' 'MSRIPMGRLGDPQDVASACLFFASDAAKYVTGETLAVDGGWLAT' A
#
# COMPACT_ATOMS: atom_id res chain seq x y z
N MET A 1 14.02 7.97 -11.55
CA MET A 1 13.58 6.82 -10.75
C MET A 1 14.12 6.82 -9.32
N SER A 2 14.74 7.90 -8.84
CA SER A 2 15.40 7.96 -7.51
C SER A 2 14.48 8.30 -6.32
N ARG A 3 13.15 8.27 -6.51
CA ARG A 3 12.16 8.66 -5.48
C ARG A 3 11.23 7.52 -5.03
N ILE A 4 11.33 6.35 -5.65
CA ILE A 4 10.60 5.16 -5.21
C ILE A 4 11.64 4.21 -4.63
N PRO A 5 11.76 4.09 -3.30
CA PRO A 5 12.72 3.17 -2.67
C PRO A 5 12.65 1.73 -3.21
N MET A 6 11.46 1.26 -3.56
CA MET A 6 11.26 -0.07 -4.15
C MET A 6 11.80 -0.22 -5.58
N GLY A 7 12.26 0.87 -6.22
CA GLY A 7 12.93 0.84 -7.52
C GLY A 7 12.03 0.55 -8.73
N ARG A 8 10.72 0.42 -8.54
CA ARG A 8 9.73 0.18 -9.60
C ARG A 8 8.50 1.06 -9.44
N LEU A 9 7.79 1.30 -10.54
CA LEU A 9 6.43 1.82 -10.45
C LEU A 9 5.51 0.74 -9.88
N GLY A 10 4.50 1.18 -9.13
CA GLY A 10 3.40 0.32 -8.72
C GLY A 10 2.57 -0.12 -9.92
N ASP A 11 1.91 -1.26 -9.78
CA ASP A 11 0.89 -1.73 -10.71
C ASP A 11 -0.48 -1.82 -10.00
N PRO A 12 -1.59 -1.99 -10.74
CA PRO A 12 -2.92 -2.03 -10.13
C PRO A 12 -3.11 -3.14 -9.08
N GLN A 13 -2.35 -4.23 -9.17
CA GLN A 13 -2.45 -5.35 -8.24
C GLN A 13 -1.87 -5.02 -6.86
N ASP A 14 -0.89 -4.10 -6.78
CA ASP A 14 -0.35 -3.60 -5.52
C ASP A 14 -1.46 -2.95 -4.67
N VAL A 15 -2.29 -2.10 -5.29
CA VAL A 15 -3.42 -1.43 -4.62
C VAL A 15 -4.55 -2.42 -4.33
N ALA A 16 -4.89 -3.28 -5.29
CA ALA A 16 -5.95 -4.27 -5.11
C ALA A 16 -5.70 -5.19 -3.92
N SER A 17 -4.44 -5.59 -3.70
CA SER A 17 -4.04 -6.43 -2.57
C SER A 17 -4.19 -5.70 -1.22
N ALA A 18 -3.87 -4.41 -1.17
CA ALA A 18 -4.08 -3.57 0.02
C ALA A 18 -5.58 -3.39 0.34
N CYS A 19 -6.41 -3.17 -0.69
CA CYS A 19 -7.86 -3.14 -0.53
C CYS A 19 -8.40 -4.48 -0.03
N LEU A 20 -7.91 -5.59 -0.57
CA LEU A 20 -8.30 -6.94 -0.13
C LEU A 20 -7.94 -7.17 1.34
N PHE A 21 -6.75 -6.73 1.79
CA PHE A 21 -6.39 -6.78 3.20
C PHE A 21 -7.43 -6.04 4.07
N PHE A 22 -7.74 -4.78 3.74
CA PHE A 22 -8.74 -4.00 4.49
C PHE A 22 -10.16 -4.59 4.45
N ALA A 23 -10.52 -5.26 3.35
CA ALA A 23 -11.82 -5.92 3.21
C ALA A 23 -11.88 -7.30 3.89
N SER A 24 -10.76 -7.83 4.39
CA SER A 24 -10.68 -9.17 4.96
C SER A 24 -10.74 -9.18 6.49
N ASP A 25 -11.00 -10.36 7.07
CA ASP A 25 -10.93 -10.58 8.53
C ASP A 25 -9.56 -10.28 9.14
N ALA A 26 -8.49 -10.24 8.33
CA ALA A 26 -7.16 -9.88 8.79
C ALA A 26 -7.08 -8.42 9.28
N ALA A 27 -7.96 -7.55 8.78
CA ALA A 27 -8.05 -6.14 9.17
C ALA A 27 -9.21 -5.86 10.16
N LYS A 28 -9.82 -6.88 10.79
CA LYS A 28 -11.05 -6.73 11.60
C LYS A 28 -10.98 -5.74 12.78
N TYR A 29 -9.80 -5.31 13.18
CA TYR A 29 -9.58 -4.33 14.25
C TYR A 29 -8.74 -3.13 13.79
N VAL A 30 -8.54 -2.98 12.47
CA VAL A 30 -7.84 -1.87 11.85
C VAL A 30 -8.89 -0.91 11.29
N THR A 31 -8.97 0.28 11.84
CA THR A 31 -9.92 1.33 11.42
C THR A 31 -9.29 2.70 11.60
N GLY A 32 -9.73 3.69 10.80
CA GLY A 32 -9.20 5.05 10.82
C GLY A 32 -7.78 5.20 10.27
N GLU A 33 -7.23 4.17 9.63
CA GLU A 33 -5.85 4.13 9.16
C GLU A 33 -5.75 4.45 7.66
N THR A 34 -4.61 5.03 7.24
CA THR A 34 -4.30 5.28 5.83
C THR A 34 -3.03 4.52 5.45
N LEU A 35 -3.17 3.44 4.69
CA LEU A 35 -2.04 2.67 4.19
C LEU A 35 -1.48 3.28 2.90
N ALA A 36 -0.25 3.79 2.95
CA ALA A 36 0.47 4.21 1.76
C ALA A 36 0.89 2.99 0.92
N VAL A 37 0.45 2.94 -0.34
CA VAL A 37 0.81 1.90 -1.33
C VAL A 37 1.54 2.57 -2.48
N ASP A 38 2.77 3.02 -2.22
CA ASP A 38 3.50 3.94 -3.11
C ASP A 38 4.97 3.53 -3.34
N GLY A 39 5.34 2.31 -2.95
CA GLY A 39 6.72 1.83 -3.05
C GLY A 39 7.72 2.58 -2.16
N GLY A 40 7.24 3.29 -1.15
CA GLY A 40 8.03 4.06 -0.17
C GLY A 40 8.20 5.54 -0.53
N TRP A 41 7.44 6.06 -1.50
CA TRP A 41 7.58 7.44 -1.97
C TRP A 41 7.38 8.48 -0.87
N LEU A 42 6.37 8.32 -0.01
CA LEU A 42 6.09 9.26 1.09
C LEU A 42 7.09 9.18 2.24
N ALA A 43 7.94 8.15 2.29
CA ALA A 43 8.91 7.96 3.36
C ALA A 43 10.26 8.67 3.12
N THR A 44 10.44 9.32 1.96
CA THR A 44 11.70 9.97 1.53
C THR A 44 11.46 11.34 0.93
#